data_AF-A0A1W6V9G6-F1
#
_entry.id   AF-A0A1W6V9G6-F1
#
_cell.length_a   1.000
_cell.length_b   1.000
_cell.length_c   1.000
_cell.angle_alpha   90.00
_cell.angle_beta   90.00
_cell.angle_gamma   90.00
#
_symmetry.space_group_name_H-M   'P 1'
#
loop_
_entity.id
_entity.type
_entity.pdbx_description
1 polymer ?
#
loop_
_entity_poly.entity_id
_entity_poly.type
_entity_poly.pdbx_seq_one_letter_code
_entity_poly.pdbx_strand_id
1 'polypeptide(L)'
;MKYQEINGVLHVCFECKYNSTLGPGKFISLDSLDGMYCLLLSQLRNSTSSPYAHTKKLNLKRRRALIYIRRVLRERYSRLLPLDVVKGYTVNNHHAKLKGYTILG
;
A
#
# COMPACT_ATOMS: atom_id res chain seq x y z
N MET A 1 7.12 9.42 0.40
CA MET A 1 5.82 9.39 1.10
C MET A 1 5.90 10.40 2.21
N LYS A 2 4.85 11.20 2.40
CA LYS A 2 4.77 12.21 3.45
C LYS A 2 3.54 11.92 4.29
N TYR A 3 3.64 12.11 5.60
CA TYR A 3 2.53 11.98 6.53
C TYR A 3 2.25 13.35 7.13
N GLN A 4 0.99 13.68 7.34
CA GLN A 4 0.58 14.93 7.97
C GLN A 4 -0.69 14.69 8.77
N GLU A 5 -0.76 15.29 9.96
CA GLU A 5 -1.97 15.30 10.76
C GLU A 5 -2.79 16.54 10.42
N ILE A 6 -4.07 16.34 10.10
CA ILE A 6 -5.02 17.40 9.75
C ILE A 6 -6.29 17.14 10.55
N ASN A 7 -6.68 18.08 11.41
CA ASN A 7 -7.86 17.96 12.29
C ASN A 7 -7.87 16.68 13.16
N GLY A 8 -6.71 16.25 13.68
CA GLY A 8 -6.59 15.05 14.49
C GLY A 8 -6.63 13.72 13.71
N VAL A 9 -6.67 13.78 12.38
CA VAL A 9 -6.68 12.60 11.50
C VAL A 9 -5.34 12.51 10.77
N LEU A 10 -4.71 11.33 10.81
CA LEU A 10 -3.47 11.09 10.12
C LEU A 10 -3.73 10.88 8.62
N HIS A 11 -3.09 11.70 7.80
CA HIS A 11 -3.16 11.65 6.35
C HIS A 11 -1.83 11.22 5.75
N VAL A 12 -1.88 10.60 4.57
CA VAL A 12 -0.71 10.25 3.78
C VAL A 12 -0.76 10.89 2.40
N CYS A 13 0.41 11.26 1.91
CA CYS A 13 0.65 11.65 0.54
C CYS A 13 1.71 10.72 -0.05
N PHE A 14 1.38 10.10 -1.19
CA PHE A 14 2.31 9.32 -1.98
C PHE A 14 2.25 9.76 -3.44
N GLU A 15 3.42 10.01 -4.00
CA GLU A 15 3.54 10.44 -5.39
C GLU A 15 3.32 9.25 -6.30
N CYS A 16 2.22 9.27 -7.06
CA CYS A 16 2.00 8.34 -8.14
C CYS A 16 2.16 9.10 -9.45
N LYS A 17 3.36 9.10 -10.05
CA LYS A 17 3.66 9.78 -11.33
C LYS A 17 2.65 9.50 -12.45
N TYR A 18 1.91 8.40 -12.33
CA TYR A 18 0.99 7.93 -13.35
C TYR A 18 -0.48 8.22 -13.03
N ASN A 19 -0.81 8.68 -11.81
CA ASN A 19 -2.18 8.98 -11.42
C ASN A 19 -2.33 10.43 -10.98
N SER A 20 -3.01 11.26 -11.78
CA SER A 20 -3.23 12.69 -11.50
C SER A 20 -4.10 12.94 -10.26
N THR A 21 -4.87 11.94 -9.80
CA THR A 21 -5.59 12.01 -8.52
C THR A 21 -4.70 11.75 -7.31
N LEU A 22 -3.47 11.25 -7.49
CA LEU A 22 -2.52 10.91 -6.42
C LEU A 22 -1.17 11.61 -6.67
N GLY A 23 -1.10 12.87 -6.25
CA GLY A 23 0.05 13.76 -6.49
C GLY A 23 0.66 14.31 -5.21
N PRO A 24 1.78 15.05 -5.31
CA PRO A 24 2.61 15.49 -4.17
C PRO A 24 1.92 16.45 -3.19
N GLY A 25 0.76 17.00 -3.53
CA GLY A 25 -0.06 17.85 -2.65
C GLY A 25 -1.40 17.24 -2.25
N LYS A 26 -1.66 15.96 -2.56
CA LYS A 26 -2.94 15.31 -2.25
C LYS A 26 -2.78 14.39 -1.05
N PHE A 27 -3.35 14.82 0.07
CA PHE A 27 -3.38 14.08 1.32
C PHE A 27 -4.66 13.27 1.40
N ILE A 28 -4.53 12.00 1.75
CA ILE A 28 -5.62 11.05 1.88
C ILE A 28 -5.62 10.54 3.31
N SER A 29 -6.78 10.57 3.97
CA SER A 29 -6.92 10.02 5.32
C SER A 29 -6.56 8.53 5.32
N LEU A 30 -5.76 8.09 6.29
CA LEU A 30 -5.38 6.69 6.41
C LEU A 30 -6.59 5.76 6.55
N ASP A 31 -7.68 6.22 7.15
CA ASP A 31 -8.89 5.41 7.35
C ASP A 31 -9.66 5.19 6.05
N SER A 32 -9.50 6.10 5.08
CA SER A 32 -10.09 5.93 3.74
C SER A 32 -9.29 4.99 2.83
N LEU A 33 -8.05 4.65 3.18
CA LEU A 33 -7.16 3.86 2.33
C LEU A 33 -7.63 2.43 2.14
N ASP A 34 -8.21 1.81 3.18
CA ASP A 34 -8.74 0.44 3.09
C ASP A 34 -9.92 0.38 2.11
N GLY A 35 -10.82 1.37 2.19
CA GLY A 35 -11.93 1.53 1.24
C GLY A 35 -11.42 1.74 -0.19
N MET A 36 -10.42 2.61 -0.38
CA MET A 36 -9.78 2.82 -1.68
C MET A 36 -9.10 1.54 -2.20
N TYR A 37 -8.45 0.77 -1.33
CA TYR A 37 -7.80 -0.49 -1.69
C TYR A 37 -8.83 -1.50 -2.23
N CYS A 38 -9.92 -1.71 -1.49
CA CYS A 38 -11.02 -2.59 -1.89
C CYS A 38 -11.66 -2.15 -3.21
N LEU A 39 -11.91 -0.85 -3.38
CA LEU A 39 -12.49 -0.29 -4.60
C LEU A 39 -11.59 -0.55 -5.82
N LEU A 40 -10.29 -0.25 -5.70
CA LEU A 40 -9.32 -0.46 -6.78
C LEU A 40 -9.17 -1.94 -7.15
N LEU A 41 -9.20 -2.83 -6.16
CA LEU A 41 -9.20 -4.28 -6.40
C LEU A 41 -10.46 -4.74 -7.13
N SER A 42 -11.64 -4.29 -6.70
CA SER A 42 -12.91 -4.60 -7.36
C SER A 42 -12.90 -4.13 -8.81
N GLN A 43 -12.47 -2.89 -9.07
CA GLN A 43 -12.33 -2.35 -10.42
C GLN A 43 -11.36 -3.14 -11.30
N LEU A 44 -10.25 -3.64 -10.74
CA LEU A 44 -9.30 -4.47 -11.48
C LEU A 44 -9.89 -5.85 -11.80
N ARG A 45 -10.60 -6.47 -10.87
CA ARG A 45 -11.27 -7.75 -11.07
C ARG A 45 -12.36 -7.66 -12.14
N ASN A 46 -13.16 -6.60 -12.11
CA ASN A 46 -14.25 -6.39 -13.07
C ASN A 46 -13.78 -5.91 -14.45
N SER A 47 -12.51 -5.52 -14.59
CA SER A 47 -11.95 -5.04 -15.85
C SER A 47 -11.43 -6.16 -16.77
N THR A 48 -11.94 -7.39 -16.61
CA THR A 48 -11.53 -8.59 -17.34
C THR A 48 -11.40 -8.31 -18.84
N SER A 49 -10.19 -8.57 -19.35
CA SER A 49 -9.75 -8.49 -20.76
C SER A 49 -10.44 -7.42 -21.62
N SER A 50 -10.42 -6.16 -21.19
CA SER A 50 -10.79 -5.07 -22.10
C SER A 50 -9.79 -5.00 -23.27
N PRO A 51 -10.25 -5.06 -24.53
CA PRO A 51 -9.38 -4.93 -25.70
C PRO A 51 -8.85 -3.50 -25.85
N TYR A 52 -9.44 -2.52 -25.16
CA TYR A 52 -9.11 -1.12 -25.33
C TYR A 52 -7.80 -0.73 -24.61
N ALA A 53 -6.89 -0.09 -25.36
CA ALA A 53 -5.60 0.39 -24.85
C ALA A 53 -5.74 1.38 -23.68
N HIS A 54 -6.81 2.17 -23.64
CA HIS A 54 -7.08 3.11 -22.55
C HIS A 54 -7.35 2.37 -21.23
N THR A 55 -8.09 1.25 -21.26
CA THR A 55 -8.41 0.46 -20.06
C THR A 55 -7.16 -0.21 -19.50
N LYS A 56 -6.25 -0.70 -20.37
CA LYS A 56 -4.95 -1.23 -19.97
C LYS A 56 -4.09 -0.18 -19.26
N LYS A 57 -3.98 1.04 -19.83
CA LYS A 57 -3.26 2.17 -19.20
C LYS A 57 -3.85 2.51 -17.84
N LEU A 58 -5.17 2.54 -17.72
CA LEU A 58 -5.86 2.86 -16.47
C LEU A 58 -5.68 1.78 -15.40
N ASN A 59 -5.74 0.50 -15.77
CA ASN A 59 -5.48 -0.62 -14.88
C ASN A 59 -4.02 -0.64 -14.38
N LEU A 60 -3.06 -0.23 -15.20
CA LEU A 60 -1.67 -0.07 -14.76
C LEU A 60 -1.56 1.00 -13.66
N LYS A 61 -2.27 2.12 -13.80
CA LYS A 61 -2.34 3.16 -12.76
C LYS A 61 -2.95 2.63 -11.47
N ARG A 62 -4.07 1.89 -11.56
CA ARG A 62 -4.73 1.26 -10.41
C ARG A 62 -3.81 0.28 -9.68
N ARG A 63 -3.11 -0.60 -10.41
CA ARG A 63 -2.13 -1.55 -9.83
C ARG A 63 -1.00 -0.83 -9.10
N ARG A 64 -0.46 0.24 -9.69
CA ARG A 64 0.57 1.06 -9.04
C ARG A 64 0.06 1.71 -7.76
N ALA A 65 -1.14 2.31 -7.79
CA ALA A 65 -1.77 2.88 -6.60
C ALA A 65 -1.93 1.83 -5.49
N LEU A 66 -2.38 0.61 -5.82
CA LEU A 66 -2.48 -0.49 -4.84
C LEU A 66 -1.15 -0.84 -4.17
N ILE A 67 -0.02 -0.82 -4.91
CA ILE A 67 1.31 -1.08 -4.33
C ILE A 67 1.66 -0.02 -3.30
N TYR A 68 1.41 1.26 -3.61
CA TYR A 68 1.65 2.35 -2.65
C TYR A 68 0.74 2.24 -1.44
N ILE A 69 -0.55 1.97 -1.62
CA ILE A 69 -1.48 1.77 -0.50
C ILE A 69 -1.02 0.61 0.41
N ARG A 70 -0.61 -0.53 -0.17
CA ARG A 70 -0.07 -1.66 0.62
C ARG A 70 1.18 -1.28 1.41
N ARG A 71 2.06 -0.46 0.82
CA ARG A 71 3.25 0.05 1.50
C ARG A 71 2.87 0.93 2.69
N VAL A 72 1.93 1.86 2.51
CA VAL A 72 1.43 2.72 3.59
C VAL A 72 0.83 1.89 4.71
N LEU A 73 -0.06 0.94 4.40
CA LEU A 73 -0.71 0.10 5.40
C LEU A 73 0.33 -0.74 6.16
N ARG A 74 1.30 -1.31 5.45
CA ARG A 74 2.41 -2.06 6.10
C ARG A 74 3.21 -1.16 7.04
N GLU A 75 3.58 0.05 6.61
CA GLU A 75 4.29 1.01 7.47
C GLU A 75 3.44 1.40 8.70
N ARG A 76 2.12 1.60 8.56
CA ARG A 76 1.21 1.85 9.68
C ARG A 76 1.20 0.67 10.66
N TYR A 77 1.02 -0.55 10.17
CA TYR A 77 1.04 -1.75 11.01
C TYR A 77 2.38 -1.93 11.72
N SER A 78 3.50 -1.69 11.03
CA SER A 78 4.83 -1.75 11.65
C SER A 78 5.01 -0.69 12.75
N ARG A 79 4.47 0.52 12.58
CA ARG A 79 4.51 1.57 13.62
C ARG A 79 3.60 1.29 14.81
N LEU A 80 2.53 0.53 14.61
CA LEU A 80 1.62 0.09 15.68
C LEU A 80 2.19 -1.07 16.50
N LEU A 81 3.20 -1.79 15.97
CA LEU A 81 3.88 -2.81 16.73
C LEU A 81 4.72 -2.12 17.81
N PRO A 82 4.51 -2.45 19.10
CA PRO A 82 5.06 -1.68 20.21
C PRO A 82 6.60 -1.74 20.35
N LEU A 83 7.30 -2.55 19.54
CA LEU A 83 8.76 -2.72 19.53
C LEU A 83 9.21 -3.10 18.11
N ASP A 84 10.48 -2.87 17.75
CA ASP A 84 11.08 -3.25 16.47
C ASP A 84 11.18 -4.79 16.38
N VAL A 85 10.05 -5.44 16.08
CA VAL A 85 9.98 -6.90 16.00
C VAL A 85 10.47 -7.35 14.62
N VAL A 86 11.68 -7.90 14.57
CA VAL A 86 12.25 -8.51 13.37
C VAL A 86 11.84 -9.98 13.31
N LYS A 87 11.17 -10.37 12.22
CA LYS A 87 10.92 -11.79 11.91
C LYS A 87 12.21 -12.43 11.42
N GLY A 88 12.74 -13.38 12.19
CA GLY A 88 13.86 -14.21 11.78
C GLY A 88 13.39 -15.34 10.86
N TYR A 89 13.96 -15.42 9.66
CA TYR A 89 13.73 -16.53 8.74
C TYR A 89 15.02 -17.30 8.51
N THR A 90 14.93 -18.62 8.49
CA THR A 90 15.97 -19.47 7.91
C THR A 90 15.56 -19.82 6.49
N VAL A 91 16.38 -19.44 5.52
CA VAL A 91 16.15 -19.69 4.10
C VAL A 91 17.10 -20.80 3.66
N ASN A 92 16.54 -21.94 3.23
CA ASN A 92 17.25 -22.94 2.45
C ASN A 92 16.80 -22.82 0.99
N ASN A 93 17.58 -23.37 0.06
CA ASN A 93 17.49 -23.14 -1.39
C ASN A 93 16.07 -23.07 -1.99
N HIS A 94 15.06 -23.75 -1.43
CA HIS A 94 13.67 -23.70 -1.91
C HIS A 94 12.61 -23.31 -0.87
N HIS A 95 12.95 -23.11 0.40
CA HIS A 95 11.98 -22.84 1.47
C HIS A 95 12.49 -21.84 2.51
N ALA A 96 11.62 -20.91 2.91
CA ALA A 96 11.83 -20.05 4.07
C ALA A 96 10.98 -20.56 5.24
N LYS A 97 11.61 -20.89 6.37
CA LYS A 97 10.93 -21.27 7.61
C LYS A 97 11.04 -20.14 8.62
N LEU A 98 9.91 -19.76 9.24
CA LEU A 98 9.90 -18.76 10.32
C LEU A 98 10.59 -19.37 11.55
N LYS A 99 11.70 -18.78 11.98
CA LYS A 99 12.46 -19.23 13.16
C LYS A 99 11.91 -18.63 14.46
N GLY A 100 11.27 -17.46 14.36
CA GLY A 100 10.68 -16.76 15.49
C GLY A 100 10.68 -15.25 15.27
N TYR A 101 10.42 -14.54 16.36
CA TYR A 101 10.38 -13.08 16.42
C TYR A 101 11.46 -12.61 17.38
N THR A 102 12.28 -11.65 16.97
CA THR A 102 13.24 -10.96 17.84
C THR A 102 12.73 -9.54 18.06
N ILE A 103 12.58 -9.17 19.32
CA ILE A 103 12.20 -7.81 19.73
C ILE A 103 13.50 -7.01 19.84
N LEU A 104 13.71 -6.03 18.97
CA LEU A 104 14.76 -5.03 19.12
C LEU A 104 14.15 -3.89 19.94
N GLY A 105 14.73 -3.65 21.12
CA GLY A 105 14.27 -2.65 22.09
C GLY A 105 14.47 -1.23 21.60
#